data_AF-A0A6L7A9P0-F1
#
_entry.id   AF-A0A6L7A9P0-F1
#
_cell.length_a   1.000
_cell.length_b   1.000
_cell.length_c   1.000
_cell.angle_alpha   90.00
_cell.angle_beta   90.00
_cell.angle_gamma   90.00
#
_symmetry.space_group_name_H-M   'P 1'
#
loop_
_entity.id
_entity.type
_entity.pdbx_description
1 polymer ?
#
loop_
_entity_poly.entity_id
_entity_poly.type
_entity_poly.pdbx_seq_one_letter_code
_entity_poly.pdbx_strand_id
1 'polypeptide(L)'
;MNIARSTYYQWRHCHPSQQETRRNALKTAIKAVYNTNRGIYGYRRIAAFLRFILNTEVGDRLVWELMNEMSLKSRMVRKSYKKPTTTTETP
;
A
#
# COMPACT_ATOMS: atom_id res chain seq x y z
N MET A 1 11.24 16.02 -32.58
CA MET A 1 10.81 14.67 -32.18
C MET A 1 9.78 14.17 -33.19
N ASN A 2 10.14 13.20 -34.02
CA ASN A 2 9.29 12.71 -35.11
C ASN A 2 8.69 11.36 -34.68
N ILE A 3 7.44 11.38 -34.20
CA ILE A 3 6.71 10.18 -33.80
C ILE A 3 5.86 9.76 -34.99
N ALA A 4 5.92 8.48 -35.38
CA ALA A 4 5.10 7.96 -36.48
C ALA A 4 3.60 8.14 -36.16
N ARG A 5 2.79 8.51 -37.18
CA ARG A 5 1.35 8.79 -36.99
C ARG A 5 0.61 7.61 -36.36
N SER A 6 0.98 6.37 -36.70
CA SER A 6 0.41 5.16 -36.11
C SER A 6 0.62 5.10 -34.60
N THR A 7 1.82 5.43 -34.13
CA THR A 7 2.17 5.49 -32.70
C THR A 7 1.41 6.59 -31.98
N TYR A 8 1.22 7.75 -32.63
CA TYR A 8 0.46 8.87 -32.07
C TYR A 8 -1.01 8.50 -31.79
N TYR A 9 -1.69 7.88 -32.76
CA TYR A 9 -3.09 7.48 -32.58
C TYR A 9 -3.24 6.28 -31.64
N GLN A 10 -2.30 5.32 -31.65
CA GLN A 10 -2.30 4.21 -30.70
C GLN A 10 -2.22 4.71 -29.25
N TRP A 11 -1.34 5.67 -28.98
CA TRP A 11 -1.20 6.26 -27.65
C TRP A 11 -2.45 7.06 -27.24
N ARG A 12 -3.05 7.78 -28.19
CA ARG A 12 -4.28 8.56 -27.97
C ARG A 12 -5.52 7.71 -27.65
N HIS A 13 -5.52 6.45 -28.07
CA HIS A 13 -6.62 5.50 -27.86
C HIS A 13 -6.27 4.38 -26.87
N CYS A 14 -5.16 4.48 -26.13
CA CYS A 14 -4.86 3.57 -25.03
C CYS A 14 -5.87 3.77 -23.91
N HIS A 15 -6.97 3.01 -23.95
CA HIS A 15 -7.91 2.93 -22.85
C HIS A 15 -7.24 2.18 -21.68
N PRO A 16 -7.55 2.55 -20.42
CA PRO A 16 -7.03 1.83 -19.27
C PRO A 16 -7.44 0.36 -19.38
N SER A 17 -6.46 -0.53 -19.30
CA SER A 17 -6.72 -1.96 -19.27
C SER A 17 -7.67 -2.30 -18.11
N GLN A 18 -8.42 -3.40 -18.22
CA GLN A 18 -9.24 -3.90 -17.12
C GLN A 18 -8.40 -4.10 -15.84
N GLN A 19 -7.12 -4.46 -15.99
CA GLN A 19 -6.18 -4.58 -14.89
C GLN A 19 -5.86 -3.24 -14.22
N GLU A 20 -5.67 -2.19 -15.01
CA GLU A 20 -5.43 -0.81 -14.54
C GLU A 20 -6.63 -0.33 -13.72
N THR A 21 -7.83 -0.55 -14.24
CA THR A 21 -9.10 -0.20 -13.58
C THR A 21 -9.24 -0.93 -12.24
N ARG A 22 -8.97 -2.23 -12.22
CA ARG A 22 -8.99 -3.04 -10.98
C ARG A 22 -7.94 -2.54 -9.97
N ARG A 23 -6.71 -2.25 -10.41
CA ARG A 23 -5.67 -1.68 -9.55
C ARG A 23 -6.09 -0.33 -8.98
N ASN A 24 -6.68 0.55 -9.78
CA ASN A 24 -7.16 1.85 -9.33
C ASN A 24 -8.29 1.74 -8.30
N ALA A 25 -9.26 0.84 -8.53
CA ALA A 25 -10.30 0.56 -7.53
C ALA A 25 -9.70 0.07 -6.21
N LEU A 26 -8.69 -0.81 -6.28
CA LEU A 26 -8.01 -1.33 -5.10
C LEU A 26 -7.19 -0.27 -4.37
N LYS A 27 -6.51 0.64 -5.09
CA LYS A 27 -5.81 1.80 -4.52
C LYS A 27 -6.77 2.67 -3.73
N THR A 28 -7.95 2.95 -4.27
CA THR A 28 -8.99 3.73 -3.59
C THR A 28 -9.45 3.05 -2.30
N ALA A 29 -9.72 1.74 -2.34
CA ALA A 29 -10.10 0.97 -1.16
C ALA A 29 -8.99 0.97 -0.09
N ILE A 30 -7.72 0.73 -0.47
CA ILE A 30 -6.57 0.80 0.44
C ILE A 30 -6.48 2.17 1.11
N LYS A 31 -6.62 3.25 0.33
CA LYS A 31 -6.52 4.62 0.83
C LYS A 31 -7.65 4.96 1.79
N ALA A 32 -8.86 4.49 1.52
CA ALA A 32 -9.99 4.64 2.44
C ALA A 32 -9.71 3.96 3.78
N VAL A 33 -9.33 2.68 3.78
CA VAL A 33 -8.99 1.93 5.00
C VAL A 33 -7.84 2.57 5.76
N TYR A 34 -6.79 3.01 5.06
CA TYR A 34 -5.65 3.69 5.65
C TYR A 34 -6.08 4.98 6.37
N ASN A 35 -6.90 5.82 5.72
CA ASN A 35 -7.37 7.08 6.28
C ASN A 35 -8.30 6.88 7.48
N THR A 36 -9.26 5.95 7.38
CA THR A 36 -10.17 5.59 8.49
C THR A 36 -9.39 5.16 9.74
N ASN A 37 -8.30 4.42 9.55
CA ASN A 37 -7.43 3.96 10.63
C ASN A 37 -6.30 4.94 10.96
N ARG A 38 -6.41 6.21 10.55
CA ARG A 38 -5.41 7.27 10.81
C ARG A 38 -4.00 6.84 10.43
N GLY A 39 -3.82 6.10 9.34
CA GLY A 39 -2.52 5.62 8.87
C GLY A 39 -1.76 4.70 9.83
N ILE A 40 -2.41 4.17 10.86
CA ILE A 40 -1.80 3.23 11.81
C ILE A 40 -1.56 1.89 11.12
N TYR A 41 -2.47 1.48 10.24
CA TYR A 41 -2.39 0.18 9.59
C TYR A 41 -1.31 0.17 8.50
N GLY A 42 -0.46 -0.86 8.55
CA GLY A 42 0.44 -1.21 7.45
C GLY A 42 -0.19 -2.23 6.50
N TYR A 43 0.52 -2.56 5.42
CA TYR A 43 -0.01 -3.39 4.33
C TYR A 43 -0.60 -4.72 4.79
N ARG A 44 0.03 -5.43 5.76
CA ARG A 44 -0.50 -6.70 6.29
C ARG A 44 -1.87 -6.56 6.94
N ARG A 45 -2.06 -5.51 7.76
CA ARG A 45 -3.36 -5.25 8.41
C ARG A 45 -4.42 -4.80 7.41
N ILE A 46 -4.02 -3.98 6.43
CA ILE A 46 -4.92 -3.56 5.36
C ILE A 46 -5.34 -4.76 4.50
N ALA A 47 -4.41 -5.64 4.12
CA ALA A 47 -4.71 -6.85 3.36
C ALA A 47 -5.70 -7.76 4.11
N ALA A 48 -5.49 -7.99 5.40
CA ALA A 48 -6.42 -8.74 6.24
C ALA A 48 -7.81 -8.07 6.30
N PHE A 49 -7.86 -6.74 6.47
CA PHE A 49 -9.10 -5.97 6.50
C PHE A 49 -9.87 -6.06 5.17
N LEU A 50 -9.17 -5.93 4.03
CA LEU A 50 -9.75 -6.06 2.69
C LEU A 50 -10.33 -7.46 2.46
N ARG A 51 -9.63 -8.52 2.88
CA ARG A 51 -10.14 -9.89 2.80
C ARG A 51 -11.38 -10.09 3.67
N PHE A 52 -11.37 -9.54 4.89
CA PHE A 52 -12.46 -9.76 5.85
C PHE A 52 -13.74 -8.98 5.48
N ILE A 53 -13.62 -7.72 5.06
CA ILE A 53 -14.78 -6.84 4.86
C ILE A 53 -15.26 -6.82 3.42
N LEU A 54 -14.34 -6.76 2.46
CA LEU A 54 -14.69 -6.70 1.04
C LEU A 54 -14.71 -8.09 0.39
N ASN A 55 -14.50 -9.16 1.17
CA ASN A 55 -14.38 -10.55 0.69
C ASN A 55 -13.50 -10.67 -0.57
N THR A 56 -12.50 -9.78 -0.68
CA THR A 56 -11.67 -9.69 -1.87
C THR A 56 -10.39 -10.48 -1.62
N GLU A 57 -10.11 -11.45 -2.49
CA GLU A 57 -8.84 -12.17 -2.46
C GLU A 57 -7.70 -11.26 -2.94
N VAL A 58 -7.05 -10.59 -2.00
CA VAL A 58 -5.91 -9.70 -2.28
C VAL A 58 -4.65 -10.25 -1.63
N GLY A 59 -3.62 -10.52 -2.44
CA GLY A 59 -2.30 -10.91 -1.95
C GLY A 59 -1.61 -9.78 -1.18
N ASP A 60 -0.90 -10.12 -0.11
CA ASP A 60 -0.18 -9.13 0.72
C ASP A 60 0.84 -8.32 -0.08
N ARG A 61 1.52 -8.96 -1.05
CA ARG A 61 2.49 -8.32 -1.93
C ARG A 61 1.87 -7.24 -2.81
N LEU A 62 0.68 -7.50 -3.36
CA LEU A 62 -0.04 -6.54 -4.18
C LEU A 62 -0.43 -5.30 -3.36
N VAL A 63 -0.91 -5.49 -2.13
CA VAL A 63 -1.23 -4.37 -1.22
C VAL A 63 0.04 -3.57 -0.88
N TRP A 64 1.16 -4.25 -0.65
CA TRP A 64 2.45 -3.59 -0.41
C TRP A 64 2.91 -2.74 -1.61
N GLU A 65 2.88 -3.30 -2.82
CA GLU A 65 3.24 -2.57 -4.05
C GLU A 65 2.37 -1.33 -4.22
N LEU A 66 1.05 -1.46 -4.09
CA LEU A 66 0.12 -0.34 -4.27
C LEU A 66 0.24 0.71 -3.17
N MET A 67 0.51 0.31 -1.92
CA MET A 67 0.85 1.28 -0.87
C MET A 67 2.15 2.02 -1.17
N ASN A 68 3.17 1.33 -1.69
CA ASN A 68 4.45 1.94 -2.04
C ASN A 68 4.33 2.89 -3.24
N GLU A 69 3.57 2.52 -4.27
CA GLU A 69 3.22 3.40 -5.40
C GLU A 69 2.53 4.70 -4.92
N MET A 70 1.72 4.61 -3.85
CA MET A 70 1.05 5.77 -3.24
C MET A 70 1.87 6.44 -2.12
N SER A 71 3.12 6.02 -1.89
CA SER A 71 3.96 6.48 -0.77
C SER A 71 3.31 6.38 0.63
N LEU A 72 2.38 5.43 0.81
CA LEU A 72 1.72 5.18 2.10
C LEU A 72 2.56 4.23 2.95
N LYS A 73 2.86 4.64 4.18
CA LYS A 73 3.59 3.83 5.16
C LYS A 73 2.87 3.86 6.50
N SER A 74 2.93 2.76 7.24
CA SER A 74 2.36 2.73 8.58
C SER A 74 3.07 3.76 9.46
N ARG A 75 2.27 4.59 10.14
CA ARG A 75 2.75 5.54 11.16
C ARG A 75 3.04 4.87 12.50
N MET A 76 2.75 3.58 12.64
CA MET A 76 2.93 2.85 13.89
C MET A 76 4.43 2.72 14.21
N VAL A 77 4.87 3.40 15.27
CA VAL A 77 6.25 3.29 15.76
C VAL A 77 6.41 1.96 16.50
N ARG A 78 7.46 1.20 16.19
CA ARG A 78 7.83 0.03 16.98
C ARG A 78 8.28 0.51 18.36
N LYS A 79 7.57 0.10 19.41
CA LYS A 79 8.04 0.30 20.78
C LYS A 79 9.30 -0.53 20.99
N SER A 80 10.44 0.12 21.14
CA SER A 80 11.67 -0.55 21.58
C SER A 80 11.67 -0.56 23.10
N TYR A 81 11.55 -1.76 23.70
CA TYR A 81 11.67 -1.90 25.14
C TYR A 81 13.17 -1.80 25.49
N LYS A 82 13.59 -0.69 26.08
CA LYS A 82 14.94 -0.59 26.64
C LYS A 82 15.02 -1.53 27.83
N LYS A 83 15.88 -2.54 27.75
CA LYS A 83 16.14 -3.44 28.88
C LYS A 83 16.75 -2.60 30.02
N PRO A 84 16.27 -2.73 31.27
CA PRO A 84 16.90 -2.04 32.40
C PRO A 84 18.34 -2.56 32.56
N THR A 85 19.30 -1.65 32.66
CA THR A 85 20.69 -2.00 32.98
C THR A 85 20.80 -2.15 34.49
N THR A 86 21.16 -3.33 34.96
CA THR A 86 21.51 -3.54 36.37
C THR A 86 22.90 -2.98 36.60
N THR A 87 23.02 -1.89 37.36
CA THR A 87 24.31 -1.43 37.89
C THR A 87 24.59 -2.23 39.14
N THR A 88 25.51 -3.19 39.08
CA THR A 88 26.05 -3.84 40.28
C THR A 88 27.11 -2.92 40.87
N GLU A 89 26.83 -2.34 42.03
CA GLU A 89 27.86 -1.67 42.83
C GLU A 89 28.76 -2.77 43.44
N THR A 90 30.00 -2.85 42.98
CA THR A 90 31.01 -3.77 43.50
C THR A 90 31.70 -3.11 44.71
N PRO A 91 31.80 -3.79 45.87
CA PRO A 91 32.43 -3.24 47.08
C PRO A 91 33.95 -3.08 46.99
#